data_AF-A0A137Q447-F1
#
_entry.id   AF-A0A137Q447-F1
#
_cell.length_a   1.000
_cell.length_b   1.000
_cell.length_c   1.000
_cell.angle_alpha   90.00
_cell.angle_beta   90.00
_cell.angle_gamma   90.00
#
_symmetry.space_group_name_H-M   'P 1'
#
loop_
_entity.id
_entity.type
_entity.pdbx_description
1 polymer ?
#
loop_
_entity_poly.entity_id
_entity_poly.type
_entity_poly.pdbx_seq_one_letter_code
_entity_poly.pdbx_strand_id
1 'polypeptide(L)'
;MELPPVPQSSRKQRRRTSSPPPPSIISNDIFLADNTGSHSTSNSFARDVSITGWTSVGDAPPASAGVKKSLKAAAHGSGSAYIVYDCMITTKEACPLRLAIDSLSHNHEQSTTIHILRRYTSFVELDDTLRRTLPQHLVPSIPPLPPKNPLARFRPAFLDRRRRLLQYWLANILLHPEIGGVDAVKKWVIE
;
A
#
# COMPACT_ATOMS: atom_id res chain seq x y z
N MET A 1 3.35 33.04 76.58
CA MET A 1 3.72 33.67 75.30
C MET A 1 3.53 32.61 74.25
N GLU A 2 2.34 32.58 73.68
CA GLU A 2 1.88 31.53 72.77
C GLU A 2 2.02 32.06 71.34
N LEU A 3 2.76 31.32 70.50
CA LEU A 3 3.04 31.69 69.11
C LEU A 3 1.78 31.50 68.25
N PRO A 4 1.40 32.45 67.38
CA PRO A 4 0.30 32.24 66.45
C PRO A 4 0.70 31.29 65.29
N PRO A 5 -0.24 30.49 64.77
CA PRO A 5 0.02 29.47 63.75
C PRO A 5 0.27 30.05 62.34
N VAL A 6 1.17 29.41 61.60
CA VAL A 6 1.53 29.72 60.21
C VAL A 6 0.45 29.22 59.23
N PRO A 7 -0.12 30.08 58.35
CA PRO A 7 -1.07 29.63 57.33
C PRO A 7 -0.38 29.04 56.09
N GLN A 8 -0.90 27.89 55.64
CA GLN A 8 -0.47 27.18 54.43
C GLN A 8 -0.94 27.88 53.14
N SER A 9 0.01 28.20 52.25
CA SER A 9 -0.29 28.73 50.91
C SER A 9 -0.56 27.60 49.93
N SER A 10 -1.85 27.32 49.68
CA SER A 10 -2.33 26.47 48.61
C SER A 10 -2.38 27.27 47.31
N ARG A 11 -1.50 26.95 46.36
CA ARG A 11 -1.37 27.62 45.07
C ARG A 11 -2.56 27.28 44.16
N LYS A 12 -3.66 28.03 44.27
CA LYS A 12 -4.80 27.97 43.33
C LYS A 12 -4.34 28.41 41.93
N GLN A 13 -4.16 27.45 41.02
CA GLN A 13 -4.00 27.72 39.59
C GLN A 13 -5.29 28.37 39.05
N ARG A 14 -5.22 29.67 38.73
CA ARG A 14 -6.25 30.39 37.97
C ARG A 14 -6.34 29.78 36.57
N ARG A 15 -7.36 28.95 36.32
CA ARG A 15 -7.75 28.55 34.97
C ARG A 15 -8.27 29.80 34.25
N ARG A 16 -7.51 30.29 33.27
CA ARG A 16 -7.96 31.34 32.35
C ARG A 16 -9.05 30.74 31.46
N THR A 17 -10.28 31.21 31.61
CA THR A 17 -11.39 30.92 30.71
C THR A 17 -11.15 31.66 29.40
N SER A 18 -10.74 30.95 28.36
CA SER A 18 -10.61 31.47 27.00
C SER A 18 -11.95 31.26 26.28
N SER A 19 -12.69 32.34 26.02
CA SER A 19 -13.83 32.32 25.09
C SER A 19 -13.36 31.93 23.69
N PRO A 20 -14.17 31.20 22.89
CA PRO A 20 -13.80 30.88 21.52
C PRO A 20 -13.80 32.14 20.63
N PRO A 21 -12.85 32.28 19.69
CA PRO A 21 -12.83 33.39 18.74
C PRO A 21 -13.99 33.28 17.74
N PRO A 22 -14.47 34.41 17.19
CA PRO A 22 -15.55 34.41 16.19
C PRO A 22 -15.11 33.70 14.90
N PRO A 23 -16.03 33.00 14.20
CA PRO A 23 -15.69 32.33 12.95
C PRO A 23 -15.35 33.35 11.86
N SER A 24 -14.18 33.21 11.24
CA SER A 24 -13.73 34.06 10.13
C SER A 24 -14.54 33.78 8.87
N ILE A 25 -15.10 34.84 8.26
CA ILE A 25 -16.08 34.78 7.14
C ILE A 25 -15.39 34.69 5.76
N ILE A 26 -14.07 34.64 5.70
CA ILE A 26 -13.34 34.75 4.43
C ILE A 26 -12.27 33.66 4.34
N SER A 27 -12.55 32.67 3.49
CA SER A 27 -11.71 31.54 3.07
C SER A 27 -11.87 30.25 3.89
N ASN A 28 -12.76 29.37 3.41
CA ASN A 28 -12.94 28.00 3.88
C ASN A 28 -11.89 27.01 3.34
N ASP A 29 -10.87 27.46 2.59
CA ASP A 29 -9.95 26.56 1.86
C ASP A 29 -8.46 26.79 2.17
N ILE A 30 -8.12 27.29 3.35
CA ILE A 30 -6.72 27.30 3.80
C ILE A 30 -6.53 26.19 4.83
N PHE A 31 -6.27 24.98 4.33
CA PHE A 31 -5.78 23.88 5.16
C PHE A 31 -4.35 24.21 5.62
N LEU A 32 -4.20 24.82 6.79
CA LEU A 32 -2.95 24.74 7.54
C LEU A 32 -2.91 23.35 8.18
N ALA A 33 -2.13 22.44 7.61
CA ALA A 33 -1.81 21.18 8.27
C ALA A 33 -0.93 21.48 9.50
N ASP A 34 -1.43 21.14 10.69
CA ASP A 34 -0.69 21.25 11.95
C ASP A 34 0.48 20.24 11.95
N ASN A 35 1.71 20.74 11.86
CA ASN A 35 2.95 19.95 11.92
C ASN A 35 3.32 19.49 13.35
N THR A 36 2.38 19.36 14.28
CA THR A 36 2.65 18.97 15.67
C THR A 36 1.78 17.81 16.12
N GLY A 37 1.98 16.67 15.47
CA GLY A 37 1.57 15.36 15.94
C GLY A 37 2.60 14.37 15.42
N SER A 38 3.02 13.43 16.25
CA SER A 38 4.10 12.47 15.98
C SER A 38 3.76 11.43 14.88
N HIS A 39 3.37 11.86 13.67
CA HIS A 39 3.12 11.04 12.49
C HIS A 39 4.19 11.36 11.42
N SER A 40 5.09 10.40 11.19
CA SER A 40 6.17 10.49 10.21
C SER A 40 5.63 10.83 8.81
N THR A 41 5.93 12.05 8.37
CA THR A 41 5.79 12.67 7.04
C THR A 41 6.28 11.77 5.90
N SER A 42 5.51 10.73 5.57
CA SER A 42 5.87 9.79 4.51
C SER A 42 4.72 9.75 3.52
N ASN A 43 4.88 10.46 2.40
CA ASN A 43 3.98 10.49 1.23
C ASN A 43 3.75 9.12 0.56
N SER A 44 4.19 8.01 1.19
CA SER A 44 3.99 6.69 0.64
C SER A 44 2.51 6.33 0.65
N PHE A 45 2.02 5.85 -0.48
CA PHE A 45 0.61 5.51 -0.69
C PHE A 45 0.14 4.36 0.21
N ALA A 46 1.00 3.35 0.42
CA ALA A 46 0.72 2.23 1.27
C ALA A 46 1.43 2.33 2.63
N ARG A 47 0.84 1.69 3.62
CA ARG A 47 1.41 1.34 4.92
C ARG A 47 2.05 -0.05 4.89
N ASP A 48 1.41 -1.00 4.23
CA ASP A 48 1.89 -2.37 4.11
C ASP A 48 1.48 -3.02 2.80
N VAL A 49 2.27 -4.01 2.37
CA VAL A 49 2.07 -4.77 1.12
C VAL A 49 2.44 -6.23 1.32
N SER A 50 1.51 -7.13 1.05
CA SER A 50 1.77 -8.56 0.99
C SER A 50 1.20 -9.20 -0.26
N ILE A 51 1.87 -10.23 -0.79
CA ILE A 51 1.29 -11.06 -1.86
C ILE A 51 0.97 -12.41 -1.24
N THR A 52 -0.30 -12.64 -0.92
CA THR A 52 -0.77 -13.77 -0.09
C THR A 52 -0.58 -15.11 -0.81
N GLY A 53 -0.78 -15.13 -2.12
CA GLY A 53 -0.76 -16.35 -2.92
C GLY A 53 -0.79 -16.10 -4.42
N TRP A 54 -0.99 -17.19 -5.15
CA TRP A 54 -1.17 -17.20 -6.59
C TRP A 54 -2.21 -18.24 -6.98
N THR A 55 -2.93 -17.97 -8.07
CA THR A 55 -3.96 -18.87 -8.61
C THR A 55 -3.77 -19.03 -10.12
N SER A 56 -4.05 -20.24 -10.63
CA SER A 56 -4.16 -20.49 -12.06
C SER A 56 -5.57 -20.21 -12.51
N VAL A 57 -5.74 -19.36 -13.52
CA VAL A 57 -7.04 -19.01 -14.10
C VAL A 57 -7.05 -19.47 -15.55
N GLY A 58 -8.08 -20.22 -15.92
CA GLY A 58 -8.23 -20.83 -17.25
C GLY A 58 -7.98 -22.34 -17.21
N ASP A 59 -8.47 -23.04 -18.24
CA ASP A 59 -8.39 -24.50 -18.33
C ASP A 59 -6.97 -24.95 -18.66
N ALA A 60 -6.17 -25.17 -17.62
CA ALA A 60 -4.96 -25.97 -17.76
C ALA A 60 -5.41 -27.44 -17.81
N PRO A 61 -5.01 -28.23 -18.83
CA PRO A 61 -5.23 -29.66 -18.77
C PRO A 61 -4.56 -30.20 -17.49
N PRO A 62 -5.23 -31.07 -16.73
CA PRO A 62 -4.76 -31.48 -15.42
C PRO A 62 -3.36 -32.09 -15.53
N ALA A 63 -2.47 -31.65 -14.63
CA ALA A 63 -1.08 -32.12 -14.56
C ALA A 63 -0.94 -33.64 -14.26
N SER A 64 -2.06 -34.36 -14.13
CA SER A 64 -2.15 -35.82 -13.97
C SER A 64 -2.35 -36.60 -15.28
N ALA A 65 -2.59 -35.95 -16.42
CA ALA A 65 -2.67 -36.63 -17.70
C ALA A 65 -1.25 -36.90 -18.24
N GLY A 66 -0.63 -37.97 -17.72
CA GLY A 66 0.66 -38.46 -18.17
C GLY A 66 0.64 -38.79 -19.66
N VAL A 67 1.15 -37.89 -20.50
CA VAL A 67 1.48 -38.18 -21.89
C VAL A 67 2.71 -37.35 -22.24
N LYS A 68 3.73 -38.03 -22.78
CA LYS A 68 4.98 -37.47 -23.30
C LYS A 68 4.69 -36.28 -24.23
N LYS A 69 4.63 -35.05 -23.71
CA LYS A 69 4.36 -33.85 -24.50
C LYS A 69 5.67 -33.38 -25.12
N SER A 70 5.73 -33.42 -26.44
CA SER A 70 6.90 -33.02 -27.21
C SER A 70 7.31 -31.60 -26.83
N LEU A 71 8.62 -31.37 -26.78
CA LEU A 71 9.24 -30.07 -26.47
C LEU A 71 8.68 -28.91 -27.33
N LYS A 72 8.08 -29.22 -28.50
CA LYS A 72 7.44 -28.24 -29.41
C LYS A 72 6.09 -27.72 -28.91
N ALA A 73 5.30 -28.49 -28.16
CA ALA A 73 3.99 -28.03 -27.64
C ALA A 73 4.12 -27.08 -26.44
N ALA A 74 5.30 -27.01 -25.81
CA ALA A 74 5.62 -25.99 -24.80
C ALA A 74 5.97 -24.64 -25.43
N ALA A 75 6.37 -24.61 -26.71
CA ALA A 75 6.78 -23.41 -27.43
C ALA A 75 5.60 -22.66 -28.07
N HIS A 76 4.51 -23.35 -28.42
CA HIS A 76 3.23 -22.74 -28.81
C HIS A 76 2.20 -23.05 -27.72
N GLY A 77 2.00 -22.10 -26.81
CA GLY A 77 1.22 -22.27 -25.59
C GLY A 77 -0.21 -22.80 -25.82
N SER A 78 -0.38 -24.11 -25.81
CA SER A 78 -1.67 -24.80 -25.93
C SER A 78 -2.39 -24.88 -24.56
N GLY A 79 -2.67 -23.74 -23.95
CA GLY A 79 -3.49 -23.65 -22.75
C GLY A 79 -3.77 -22.20 -22.39
N SER A 80 -5.05 -21.83 -22.32
CA SER A 80 -5.57 -20.51 -21.94
C SER A 80 -5.29 -20.13 -20.48
N ALA A 81 -4.66 -21.03 -19.72
CA ALA A 81 -4.33 -20.83 -18.33
C ALA A 81 -3.22 -19.81 -18.09
N TYR A 82 -3.44 -18.90 -17.15
CA TYR A 82 -2.49 -17.88 -16.71
C TYR A 82 -2.44 -17.81 -15.19
N ILE A 83 -1.35 -17.25 -14.66
CA ILE A 83 -1.17 -17.08 -13.22
C ILE A 83 -1.49 -15.66 -12.80
N VAL A 84 -2.28 -15.53 -11.74
CA VAL A 84 -2.64 -14.29 -11.07
C VAL A 84 -2.10 -14.32 -9.64
N TYR A 85 -1.60 -13.20 -9.15
CA TYR A 85 -1.11 -13.00 -7.79
C TYR A 85 -2.11 -12.16 -7.01
N ASP A 86 -2.43 -12.58 -5.79
CA ASP A 86 -3.27 -11.82 -4.86
C ASP A 86 -2.41 -10.89 -4.02
N CYS A 87 -2.51 -9.60 -4.29
CA CYS A 87 -1.78 -8.56 -3.59
C CYS A 87 -2.73 -7.86 -2.61
N MET A 88 -2.38 -7.91 -1.34
CA MET A 88 -3.06 -7.23 -0.25
C MET A 88 -2.27 -5.97 0.10
N ILE A 89 -2.91 -4.81 -0.06
CA ILE A 89 -2.30 -3.49 0.16
C ILE A 89 -3.09 -2.77 1.23
N THR A 90 -2.41 -2.35 2.29
CA THR A 90 -3.01 -1.56 3.37
C THR A 90 -2.62 -0.10 3.18
N THR A 91 -3.59 0.80 3.00
CA THR A 91 -3.36 2.26 2.83
C THR A 91 -3.26 2.97 4.17
N LYS A 92 -2.58 4.14 4.17
CA LYS A 92 -2.41 4.96 5.38
C LYS A 92 -3.65 5.77 5.76
N GLU A 93 -4.46 6.14 4.78
CA GLU A 93 -5.67 6.92 5.01
C GLU A 93 -6.91 6.11 4.68
N ALA A 94 -7.97 6.31 5.47
CA ALA A 94 -9.28 5.73 5.24
C ALA A 94 -9.81 6.25 3.90
N CYS A 95 -10.21 5.34 3.00
CA CYS A 95 -11.02 5.75 1.86
C CYS A 95 -12.31 6.39 2.39
N PRO A 96 -12.67 7.63 2.03
CA PRO A 96 -13.85 8.31 2.57
C PRO A 96 -15.16 7.57 2.24
N LEU A 97 -15.12 6.64 1.29
CA LEU A 97 -16.28 5.97 0.73
C LEU A 97 -16.95 4.94 1.68
N ARG A 98 -16.36 4.61 2.85
CA ARG A 98 -16.97 3.72 3.86
C ARG A 98 -17.24 4.36 5.22
N LEU A 99 -17.21 5.68 5.33
CA LEU A 99 -17.58 6.38 6.56
C LEU A 99 -19.08 6.72 6.55
N ALA A 100 -19.92 5.77 6.95
CA ALA A 100 -21.31 6.07 7.31
C ALA A 100 -21.86 5.29 8.52
N ILE A 101 -21.10 4.38 9.15
CA ILE A 101 -21.68 3.50 10.18
C ILE A 101 -21.02 3.61 11.56
N ASP A 102 -19.72 3.93 11.67
CA ASP A 102 -18.99 3.72 12.94
C ASP A 102 -18.55 5.01 13.65
N SER A 103 -19.36 6.07 13.61
CA SER A 103 -19.09 7.39 14.23
C SER A 103 -19.15 7.41 15.78
N LEU A 104 -18.81 6.33 16.47
CA LEU A 104 -18.80 6.26 17.94
C LEU A 104 -17.55 5.55 18.49
N SER A 105 -16.36 5.94 18.06
CA SER A 105 -15.13 5.68 18.83
C SER A 105 -14.02 6.68 18.45
N HIS A 106 -13.67 7.57 19.37
CA HIS A 106 -12.47 8.39 19.23
C HIS A 106 -11.23 7.48 19.30
N ASN A 107 -10.32 7.64 18.32
CA ASN A 107 -9.05 6.94 18.10
C ASN A 107 -9.14 5.65 17.25
N HIS A 108 -9.57 5.74 15.99
CA HIS A 108 -9.34 4.65 15.04
C HIS A 108 -8.78 5.21 13.72
N GLU A 109 -7.46 5.14 13.55
CA GLU A 109 -6.83 5.14 12.23
C GLU A 109 -7.40 3.94 11.44
N GLN A 110 -8.48 4.12 10.69
CA GLN A 110 -9.05 3.08 9.83
C GLN A 110 -8.17 2.88 8.60
N SER A 111 -7.11 2.07 8.73
CA SER A 111 -6.32 1.62 7.58
C SER A 111 -7.21 0.77 6.65
N THR A 112 -7.33 1.16 5.38
CA THR A 112 -8.12 0.38 4.40
C THR A 112 -7.24 -0.68 3.76
N THR A 113 -7.69 -1.93 3.75
CA THR A 113 -6.98 -3.01 3.06
C THR A 113 -7.69 -3.38 1.77
N ILE A 114 -6.95 -3.35 0.67
CA ILE A 114 -7.40 -3.60 -0.70
C ILE A 114 -6.76 -4.90 -1.18
N HIS A 115 -7.57 -5.78 -1.78
CA HIS A 115 -7.10 -6.99 -2.46
C HIS A 115 -7.15 -6.77 -3.97
N ILE A 116 -6.02 -6.95 -4.64
CA ILE A 116 -5.90 -6.82 -6.10
C ILE A 116 -5.32 -8.09 -6.71
N LEU A 117 -5.92 -8.51 -7.82
CA LEU A 117 -5.53 -9.69 -8.56
C LEU A 117 -4.77 -9.28 -9.83
N ARG A 118 -3.45 -9.49 -9.85
CA ARG A 118 -2.58 -9.04 -10.96
C ARG A 118 -1.73 -10.15 -11.54
N ARG A 119 -1.62 -10.19 -12.87
CA ARG A 119 -0.68 -11.09 -13.58
C ARG A 119 0.72 -10.48 -13.58
N TYR A 120 1.75 -11.33 -13.72
CA TYR A 120 3.14 -10.87 -13.84
C TYR A 120 3.34 -9.78 -14.91
N THR A 121 2.64 -9.86 -16.05
CA THR A 121 2.73 -8.85 -17.12
C THR A 121 2.32 -7.46 -16.66
N SER A 122 1.34 -7.37 -15.75
CA SER A 122 0.91 -6.08 -15.20
C SER A 122 1.99 -5.41 -14.34
N PHE A 123 2.84 -6.19 -13.66
CA PHE A 123 4.00 -5.65 -12.95
C PHE A 123 5.06 -5.12 -13.92
N VAL A 124 5.26 -5.80 -15.06
CA VAL A 124 6.17 -5.36 -16.12
C VAL A 124 5.70 -4.04 -16.72
N GLU A 125 4.41 -3.93 -17.03
CA GLU A 125 3.80 -2.70 -17.55
C GLU A 125 3.96 -1.52 -16.58
N LEU A 126 3.81 -1.77 -15.26
CA LEU A 126 4.05 -0.77 -14.23
C LEU A 126 5.53 -0.37 -14.15
N ASP A 127 6.47 -1.33 -14.11
CA ASP A 127 7.92 -1.05 -14.08
C ASP A 127 8.35 -0.23 -15.30
N ASP A 128 7.93 -0.63 -16.50
CA ASP A 128 8.24 0.10 -17.73
C ASP A 128 7.64 1.52 -17.72
N THR A 129 6.43 1.68 -17.18
CA THR A 129 5.78 2.99 -17.06
C THR A 129 6.53 3.88 -16.08
N LEU A 130 6.88 3.37 -14.91
CA LEU A 130 7.65 4.10 -13.90
C LEU A 130 9.02 4.53 -14.44
N ARG A 131 9.74 3.63 -15.11
CA ARG A 131 11.05 3.97 -15.71
C ARG A 131 10.95 5.03 -16.81
N ARG A 132 9.80 5.14 -17.49
CA ARG A 132 9.56 6.13 -18.55
C ARG A 132 9.11 7.49 -18.00
N THR A 133 8.37 7.51 -16.88
CA THR A 133 7.73 8.73 -16.37
C THR A 133 8.43 9.34 -15.16
N LEU A 134 9.21 8.56 -14.41
CA LEU A 134 9.88 9.06 -13.22
C LEU A 134 11.11 9.93 -13.56
N PRO A 135 11.41 10.94 -12.72
CA PRO A 135 12.67 11.66 -12.76
C PRO A 135 13.89 10.72 -12.70
N GLN A 136 14.96 11.07 -13.41
CA GLN A 136 16.18 10.25 -13.52
C GLN A 136 16.80 9.88 -12.17
N HIS A 137 16.67 10.72 -11.15
CA HIS A 137 17.20 10.46 -9.80
C HIS A 137 16.41 9.41 -9.02
N LEU A 138 15.14 9.14 -9.39
CA LEU A 138 14.29 8.12 -8.74
C LEU A 138 14.36 6.76 -9.42
N VAL A 139 14.80 6.68 -10.67
CA VAL A 139 14.94 5.42 -11.42
C VAL A 139 15.85 4.40 -10.70
N PRO A 140 16.98 4.79 -10.08
CA PRO A 140 17.82 3.87 -9.31
C PRO A 140 17.12 3.23 -8.10
N SER A 141 16.08 3.88 -7.56
CA SER A 141 15.29 3.36 -6.43
C SER A 141 14.35 2.22 -6.83
N ILE A 142 14.18 1.94 -8.13
CA ILE A 142 13.30 0.89 -8.64
C ILE A 142 14.09 -0.43 -8.73
N PRO A 143 13.84 -1.43 -7.86
CA PRO A 143 14.54 -2.70 -7.94
C PRO A 143 14.23 -3.44 -9.25
N PRO A 144 15.11 -4.34 -9.70
CA PRO A 144 14.86 -5.15 -10.89
C PRO A 144 13.72 -6.15 -10.66
N LEU A 145 12.87 -6.33 -11.67
CA LEU A 145 11.84 -7.36 -11.65
C LEU A 145 12.43 -8.77 -11.72
N PRO A 146 11.75 -9.78 -11.14
CA PRO A 146 12.17 -11.17 -11.28
C PRO A 146 12.14 -11.60 -12.75
N PRO A 147 13.07 -12.47 -13.21
CA PRO A 147 13.21 -12.80 -14.61
C PRO A 147 12.00 -13.54 -15.20
N LYS A 148 11.79 -13.33 -16.51
CA LYS A 148 10.84 -14.11 -17.31
C LYS A 148 11.39 -15.52 -17.48
N ASN A 149 10.70 -16.54 -16.96
CA ASN A 149 11.00 -17.94 -17.24
C ASN A 149 9.74 -18.65 -17.80
N PRO A 150 9.59 -18.72 -19.13
CA PRO A 150 8.43 -19.34 -19.77
C PRO A 150 8.31 -20.85 -19.50
N LEU A 151 9.44 -21.54 -19.32
CA LEU A 151 9.48 -23.00 -19.13
C LEU A 151 9.04 -23.42 -17.73
N ALA A 152 9.21 -22.55 -16.72
CA ALA A 152 8.83 -22.82 -15.34
C ALA A 152 7.47 -22.22 -14.93
N ARG A 153 6.70 -21.66 -15.88
CA ARG A 153 5.54 -20.79 -15.60
C ARG A 153 4.41 -21.40 -14.76
N PHE A 154 4.33 -22.73 -14.65
CA PHE A 154 3.34 -23.43 -13.83
C PHE A 154 3.96 -24.26 -12.69
N ARG A 155 5.29 -24.17 -12.47
CA ARG A 155 5.95 -24.92 -11.38
C ARG A 155 5.69 -24.20 -10.05
N PRO A 156 5.09 -24.85 -9.03
CA PRO A 156 4.75 -24.20 -7.76
C PRO A 156 5.95 -23.51 -7.09
N ALA A 157 7.10 -24.20 -6.98
CA ALA A 157 8.32 -23.64 -6.39
C ALA A 157 8.85 -22.39 -7.12
N PHE A 158 8.64 -22.30 -8.43
CA PHE A 158 8.99 -21.12 -9.22
C PHE A 158 8.03 -19.97 -8.93
N LEU A 159 6.73 -20.27 -8.86
CA LEU A 159 5.69 -19.28 -8.55
C LEU A 159 5.85 -18.70 -7.14
N ASP A 160 6.18 -19.52 -6.15
CA ASP A 160 6.44 -19.05 -4.79
C ASP A 160 7.68 -18.16 -4.69
N ARG A 161 8.77 -18.54 -5.38
CA ARG A 161 9.97 -17.71 -5.44
C ARG A 161 9.67 -16.38 -6.12
N ARG A 162 8.97 -16.41 -7.26
CA ARG A 162 8.55 -15.20 -7.97
C ARG A 162 7.62 -14.34 -7.11
N ARG A 163 6.66 -14.92 -6.40
CA ARG A 163 5.74 -14.23 -5.48
C ARG A 163 6.50 -13.40 -4.45
N ARG A 164 7.50 -13.99 -3.78
CA ARG A 164 8.32 -13.29 -2.78
C ARG A 164 9.11 -12.13 -3.39
N LEU A 165 9.69 -12.34 -4.58
CA LEU A 165 10.44 -11.30 -5.29
C LEU A 165 9.52 -10.16 -5.77
N LEU A 166 8.31 -10.49 -6.25
CA LEU A 166 7.30 -9.49 -6.61
C LEU A 166 6.81 -8.71 -5.39
N GLN A 167 6.61 -9.37 -4.24
CA GLN A 167 6.23 -8.69 -3.01
C GLN A 167 7.32 -7.71 -2.57
N TYR A 168 8.58 -8.15 -2.58
CA TYR A 168 9.71 -7.26 -2.30
C TYR A 168 9.74 -6.08 -3.27
N TRP A 169 9.64 -6.33 -4.57
CA TRP A 169 9.61 -5.28 -5.59
C TRP A 169 8.46 -4.29 -5.33
N LEU A 170 7.24 -4.79 -5.15
CA LEU A 170 6.04 -3.98 -4.96
C LEU A 170 6.09 -3.17 -3.66
N ALA A 171 6.63 -3.74 -2.58
CA ALA A 171 6.85 -3.04 -1.33
C ALA A 171 7.81 -1.85 -1.52
N ASN A 172 8.92 -2.02 -2.27
CA ASN A 172 9.83 -0.93 -2.57
C ASN A 172 9.17 0.19 -3.38
N ILE A 173 8.19 -0.12 -4.23
CA ILE A 173 7.47 0.89 -5.01
C ILE A 173 6.42 1.62 -4.15
N LEU A 174 5.53 0.87 -3.49
CA LEU A 174 4.37 1.43 -2.77
C LEU A 174 4.73 2.11 -1.45
N LEU A 175 5.81 1.67 -0.79
CA LEU A 175 6.28 2.24 0.48
C LEU A 175 7.29 3.38 0.29
N HIS A 176 7.75 3.62 -0.94
CA HIS A 176 8.65 4.73 -1.21
C HIS A 176 7.89 6.06 -1.07
N PRO A 177 8.46 7.08 -0.39
CA PRO A 177 7.76 8.34 -0.13
C PRO A 177 7.38 9.08 -1.42
N GLU A 178 8.24 9.10 -2.43
CA GLU A 178 7.97 9.82 -3.68
C GLU A 178 7.33 8.93 -4.76
N ILE A 179 7.83 7.72 -4.98
CA ILE A 179 7.32 6.82 -6.04
C ILE A 179 5.92 6.30 -5.71
N GLY A 180 5.65 5.93 -4.45
CA GLY A 180 4.37 5.35 -4.06
C GLY A 180 3.19 6.29 -4.32
N GLY A 181 3.41 7.60 -4.22
CA GLY A 181 2.40 8.63 -4.43
C GLY A 181 2.09 8.96 -5.89
N VAL A 182 2.84 8.42 -6.86
CA VAL A 182 2.68 8.72 -8.29
C VAL A 182 1.38 8.15 -8.83
N ASP A 183 0.71 8.91 -9.70
CA ASP A 183 -0.60 8.54 -10.25
C ASP A 183 -0.61 7.19 -10.98
N ALA A 184 0.48 6.85 -11.67
CA ALA A 184 0.63 5.53 -12.31
C ALA A 184 0.53 4.38 -11.29
N VAL A 185 1.10 4.55 -10.10
CA VAL A 185 1.06 3.55 -9.03
C VAL A 185 -0.33 3.48 -8.42
N LYS A 186 -0.93 4.65 -8.09
CA LYS A 186 -2.29 4.73 -7.54
C LYS A 186 -3.32 4.10 -8.47
N LYS A 187 -3.27 4.47 -9.75
CA LYS A 187 -4.14 3.92 -10.80
C LYS A 187 -3.97 2.40 -10.92
N TRP A 188 -2.74 1.91 -10.89
CA TRP A 188 -2.46 0.48 -10.93
C TRP A 188 -3.01 -0.29 -9.72
N VAL A 189 -3.18 0.34 -8.56
CA VAL A 189 -3.81 -0.30 -7.39
C VAL A 189 -5.35 -0.26 -7.46
N ILE A 190 -5.93 0.76 -8.09
CA ILE A 190 -7.38 0.98 -8.06
C ILE A 190 -8.11 0.31 -9.24
N GLU A 191 -7.48 0.19 -10.41
CA GLU A 191 -8.06 -0.33 -11.66
C GLU A 191 -7.93 -1.86 -11.81
#